data_AF-A0A3M1DZD7-F1
#
_entry.id   AF-A0A3M1DZD7-F1
#
_cell.length_a   1.000
_cell.length_b   1.000
_cell.length_c   1.000
_cell.angle_alpha   90.00
_cell.angle_beta   90.00
_cell.angle_gamma   90.00
#
_symmetry.space_group_name_H-M   'P 1'
#
loop_
_entity.id
_entity.type
_entity.pdbx_description
1 polymer ?
#
loop_
_entity_poly.entity_id
_entity_poly.type
_entity_poly.pdbx_seq_one_letter_code
_entity_poly.pdbx_strand_id
1 'polypeptide(L)'
;MVFPDAVPTWALFAEMALAAAVVVLAGWRFARLADLVADRLHLGAGWIGLILLATVTSLPELVTSGTATLLGNVDLALGGILGSCSFNITIIFLLNAAWGGGSVLTRTDEGRAHTLSSAFGMLLIGLTLFGMVLMDKFAAAPKTAGIVELCWALLILIAYLFCMKLIHRYERRRNHADHRDAGPPGRMGAGLTLDLIVTAAVLIAASWWLANLGDALSIHPIEWLGGPLGATFVGACFLALATSLPEIATSISAVKIGKLDLALGNIFGSNMFNIVIIPVLKGLSLGGGHAVMLTPHASDTTQNLIAGLLAMLLTAVAIGGMAYRSHTRIGRFGFDSILIAAIYLGGMALLVTGTPGAAASVASP
;
A
#
# COMPACT_ATOMS: atom_id res chain seq x y z
N MET A 1 19.71 -8.70 -9.91
CA MET A 1 21.06 -8.36 -10.43
C MET A 1 22.03 -8.67 -9.30
N VAL A 2 23.12 -9.42 -9.56
CA VAL A 2 24.22 -9.52 -8.58
C VAL A 2 24.95 -8.19 -8.65
N PHE A 3 24.78 -7.34 -7.64
CA PHE A 3 25.58 -6.12 -7.56
C PHE A 3 27.04 -6.57 -7.38
N PRO A 4 27.95 -6.24 -8.32
CA PRO A 4 29.35 -6.57 -8.13
C PRO A 4 29.83 -5.89 -6.83
N ASP A 5 30.64 -6.59 -6.04
CA ASP A 5 31.13 -6.21 -4.69
C ASP A 5 31.92 -4.88 -4.62
N ALA A 6 31.87 -4.04 -5.67
CA ALA A 6 32.67 -2.85 -5.87
C ALA A 6 31.84 -1.59 -6.24
N VAL A 7 30.51 -1.57 -6.07
CA VAL A 7 29.74 -0.33 -6.23
C VAL A 7 29.90 0.53 -4.96
N PRO A 8 30.46 1.74 -5.06
CA PRO A 8 30.61 2.59 -3.88
C PRO A 8 29.24 3.05 -3.37
N THR A 9 29.06 3.14 -2.05
CA THR A 9 27.77 3.45 -1.42
C THR A 9 27.15 4.77 -1.91
N TRP A 10 27.97 5.77 -2.25
CA TRP A 10 27.47 7.03 -2.81
C TRP A 10 26.81 6.85 -4.19
N ALA A 11 27.26 5.89 -5.00
CA ALA A 11 26.67 5.59 -6.29
C ALA A 11 25.30 4.93 -6.12
N LEU A 12 25.14 4.03 -5.14
CA LEU A 12 23.83 3.47 -4.77
C LEU A 12 22.84 4.56 -4.34
N PHE A 13 23.26 5.50 -3.49
CA PHE A 13 22.42 6.64 -3.11
C PHE A 13 22.06 7.53 -4.30
N ALA A 14 22.99 7.76 -5.24
CA ALA A 14 22.72 8.54 -6.44
C ALA A 14 21.73 7.84 -7.38
N GLU A 15 21.88 6.53 -7.59
CA GLU A 15 20.94 5.71 -8.37
C GLU A 15 19.56 5.69 -7.71
N MET A 16 19.48 5.59 -6.39
CA MET A 16 18.21 5.66 -5.67
C MET A 16 17.53 7.01 -5.79
N ALA A 17 18.30 8.10 -5.67
CA ALA A 17 17.75 9.44 -5.86
C ALA A 17 17.20 9.61 -7.29
N LEU A 18 17.90 9.06 -8.29
CA LEU A 18 17.44 9.05 -9.68
C LEU A 18 16.16 8.22 -9.85
N ALA A 19 16.14 6.98 -9.36
CA ALA A 19 14.97 6.10 -9.44
C ALA A 19 13.75 6.74 -8.72
N ALA A 20 13.95 7.30 -7.53
CA ALA A 20 12.92 8.03 -6.79
C ALA A 20 12.40 9.25 -7.57
N ALA A 21 13.29 10.02 -8.22
CA ALA A 21 12.89 11.14 -9.07
C ALA A 21 12.04 10.68 -10.26
N VAL A 22 12.42 9.56 -10.91
CA VAL A 22 11.62 8.97 -11.99
C VAL A 22 10.25 8.53 -11.49
N VAL A 23 10.16 7.86 -10.33
CA VAL A 23 8.89 7.47 -9.70
C VAL A 23 8.01 8.70 -9.44
N VAL A 24 8.57 9.77 -8.88
CA VAL A 24 7.82 11.01 -8.60
C VAL A 24 7.31 11.66 -9.88
N LEU A 25 8.15 11.78 -10.91
CA LEU A 25 7.77 12.38 -12.20
C LEU A 25 6.73 11.54 -12.94
N ALA A 26 6.93 10.21 -12.97
CA ALA A 26 5.99 9.28 -13.58
C ALA A 26 4.66 9.27 -12.84
N GLY A 27 4.67 9.23 -11.51
CA GLY A 27 3.46 9.32 -10.67
C GLY A 27 2.72 10.64 -10.87
N TRP A 28 3.45 11.76 -11.00
CA TRP A 28 2.86 13.07 -11.28
C TRP A 28 2.11 13.08 -12.63
N ARG A 29 2.71 12.50 -13.68
CA ARG A 29 2.08 12.32 -14.99
C ARG A 29 0.91 11.34 -14.94
N PHE A 30 1.08 10.20 -14.27
CA PHE A 30 0.10 9.14 -14.22
C PHE A 30 -1.21 9.58 -13.56
N ALA A 31 -1.15 10.35 -12.47
CA ALA A 31 -2.35 10.90 -11.83
C ALA A 31 -3.14 11.83 -12.77
N ARG A 32 -2.49 12.65 -13.61
CA ARG A 32 -3.18 13.47 -14.62
C ARG A 32 -3.81 12.64 -15.73
N LEU A 33 -3.13 11.57 -16.17
CA LEU A 33 -3.69 10.66 -17.17
C LEU A 33 -4.89 9.91 -16.62
N ALA A 34 -4.83 9.46 -15.36
CA ALA A 34 -5.95 8.84 -14.66
C ALA A 34 -7.14 9.80 -14.55
N ASP A 35 -6.90 11.07 -14.20
CA ASP A 35 -7.95 12.09 -14.16
C ASP A 35 -8.60 12.32 -15.54
N LEU A 36 -7.78 12.43 -16.60
CA LEU A 36 -8.29 12.51 -17.98
C LEU A 36 -9.12 11.28 -18.38
N VAL A 37 -8.75 10.09 -17.91
CA VAL A 37 -9.53 8.87 -18.14
C VAL A 37 -10.86 8.93 -17.41
N ALA A 38 -10.89 9.40 -16.16
CA ALA A 38 -12.12 9.61 -15.39
C ALA A 38 -13.08 10.56 -16.13
N ASP A 39 -12.57 11.73 -16.53
CA ASP A 39 -13.35 12.75 -17.23
C ASP A 39 -13.84 12.27 -18.60
N ARG A 40 -13.01 11.54 -19.37
CA ARG A 40 -13.40 11.07 -20.72
C ARG A 40 -14.43 9.95 -20.70
N LEU A 41 -14.35 9.05 -19.73
CA LEU A 41 -15.23 7.89 -19.61
C LEU A 41 -16.48 8.16 -18.76
N HIS A 42 -16.62 9.38 -18.22
CA HIS A 42 -17.65 9.74 -17.22
C HIS A 42 -17.66 8.77 -16.02
N LEU A 43 -16.45 8.33 -15.62
CA LEU A 43 -16.23 7.49 -14.45
C LEU A 43 -15.81 8.36 -13.26
N GLY A 44 -16.12 7.91 -12.04
CA GLY A 44 -15.87 8.69 -10.83
C GLY A 44 -14.37 8.82 -10.62
N ALA A 45 -13.92 10.00 -10.21
CA ALA A 45 -12.50 10.20 -9.91
C ALA A 45 -12.06 9.25 -8.80
N GLY A 46 -12.92 9.03 -7.79
CA GLY A 46 -12.69 8.02 -6.75
C GLY A 46 -12.61 6.60 -7.30
N TRP A 47 -13.49 6.21 -8.23
CA TRP A 47 -13.46 4.89 -8.87
C TRP A 47 -12.15 4.62 -9.62
N ILE A 48 -11.72 5.60 -10.42
CA ILE A 48 -10.47 5.51 -11.18
C ILE A 48 -9.28 5.48 -10.23
N GLY A 49 -9.32 6.25 -9.14
CA GLY A 49 -8.33 6.17 -8.07
C GLY A 49 -8.27 4.77 -7.46
N LEU A 50 -9.44 4.23 -7.11
CA LEU A 50 -9.62 2.94 -6.43
C LEU A 50 -9.15 1.74 -7.26
N ILE A 51 -9.37 1.78 -8.58
CA ILE A 51 -8.97 0.69 -9.47
C ILE A 51 -7.64 0.98 -10.14
N LEU A 52 -7.61 1.98 -11.01
CA LEU A 52 -6.53 2.15 -11.95
C LEU A 52 -5.28 2.65 -11.25
N LEU A 53 -5.43 3.70 -10.43
CA LEU A 53 -4.30 4.32 -9.74
C LEU A 53 -3.72 3.33 -8.72
N ALA A 54 -4.58 2.81 -7.83
CA ALA A 54 -4.23 1.86 -6.79
C ALA A 54 -3.58 0.57 -7.32
N THR A 55 -4.12 -0.01 -8.39
CA THR A 55 -3.55 -1.24 -8.96
C THR A 55 -2.13 -0.97 -9.43
N VAL A 56 -1.89 0.09 -10.20
CA VAL A 56 -0.56 0.36 -10.76
C VAL A 56 0.44 0.75 -9.67
N THR A 57 0.03 1.55 -8.68
CA THR A 57 0.93 1.99 -7.61
C THR A 57 1.32 0.85 -6.68
N SER A 58 0.46 -0.15 -6.48
CA SER A 58 0.71 -1.30 -5.59
C SER A 58 1.26 -2.56 -6.29
N LEU A 59 1.57 -2.48 -7.60
CA LEU A 59 2.34 -3.53 -8.28
C LEU A 59 3.76 -3.74 -7.74
N PRO A 60 4.51 -2.70 -7.32
CA PRO A 60 5.81 -2.86 -6.65
C PRO A 60 5.71 -3.70 -5.37
N GLU A 61 4.68 -3.52 -4.54
CA GLU A 61 4.37 -4.38 -3.40
C GLU A 61 4.15 -5.83 -3.82
N LEU A 62 3.41 -6.07 -4.92
CA LEU A 62 3.20 -7.42 -5.45
C LEU A 62 4.53 -8.08 -5.86
N VAL A 63 5.41 -7.33 -6.52
CA VAL A 63 6.71 -7.84 -6.99
C VAL A 63 7.65 -8.12 -5.81
N THR A 64 7.75 -7.21 -4.85
CA THR A 64 8.62 -7.38 -3.66
C THR A 64 8.12 -8.51 -2.76
N SER A 65 6.81 -8.56 -2.46
CA SER A 65 6.20 -9.63 -1.66
C SER A 65 6.25 -10.98 -2.37
N GLY A 66 6.11 -10.99 -3.70
CA GLY A 66 6.26 -12.17 -4.53
C GLY A 66 7.69 -12.71 -4.52
N THR A 67 8.68 -11.81 -4.61
CA THR A 67 10.09 -12.20 -4.52
C THR A 67 10.41 -12.77 -3.13
N ALA A 68 9.97 -12.10 -2.05
CA ALA A 68 10.14 -12.59 -0.68
C ALA A 68 9.52 -13.99 -0.48
N THR A 69 8.32 -14.19 -1.01
CA THR A 69 7.63 -15.49 -1.01
C THR A 69 8.42 -16.57 -1.73
N LEU A 70 8.92 -16.28 -2.94
CA LEU A 70 9.68 -17.25 -3.74
C LEU A 70 11.03 -17.62 -3.12
N LEU A 71 11.56 -16.73 -2.27
CA LEU A 71 12.75 -16.98 -1.45
C LEU A 71 12.43 -17.66 -0.10
N GLY A 72 11.17 -18.04 0.14
CA GLY A 72 10.74 -18.67 1.37
C GLY A 72 10.57 -17.72 2.56
N ASN A 73 10.73 -16.42 2.37
CA ASN A 73 10.57 -15.40 3.41
C ASN A 73 9.12 -14.87 3.44
N VAL A 74 8.21 -15.76 3.84
CA VAL A 74 6.76 -15.51 3.90
C VAL A 74 6.40 -14.42 4.90
N ASP A 75 7.06 -14.38 6.06
CA ASP A 75 6.78 -13.38 7.08
C ASP A 75 7.14 -11.96 6.61
N LEU A 76 8.23 -11.81 5.85
CA LEU A 76 8.58 -10.53 5.21
C LEU A 76 7.54 -10.14 4.16
N ALA A 77 7.03 -11.09 3.37
CA ALA A 77 5.98 -10.81 2.38
C ALA A 77 4.69 -10.31 3.04
N LEU A 78 4.22 -10.98 4.10
CA LEU A 78 3.01 -10.59 4.82
C LEU A 78 3.20 -9.29 5.60
N GLY A 79 4.34 -9.11 6.23
CA GLY A 79 4.72 -7.88 6.93
C GLY A 79 4.80 -6.69 5.97
N GLY A 80 5.34 -6.87 4.77
CA GLY A 80 5.35 -5.87 3.71
C GLY A 80 3.95 -5.45 3.27
N ILE A 81 3.06 -6.42 3.00
CA ILE A 81 1.66 -6.15 2.61
C ILE A 81 0.91 -5.38 3.70
N LEU A 82 0.94 -5.86 4.95
CA LEU A 82 0.20 -5.25 6.06
C LEU A 82 0.82 -3.92 6.50
N GLY A 83 2.15 -3.81 6.42
CA GLY A 83 2.90 -2.58 6.65
C GLY A 83 2.56 -1.50 5.62
N SER A 84 2.53 -1.84 4.33
CA SER A 84 2.10 -0.93 3.24
C SER A 84 0.65 -0.47 3.46
N CYS A 85 -0.27 -1.36 3.87
CA CYS A 85 -1.63 -0.97 4.25
C CYS A 85 -1.69 0.07 5.38
N SER A 86 -0.84 -0.06 6.41
CA SER A 86 -0.73 0.93 7.49
C SER A 86 -0.16 2.25 6.99
N PHE A 87 0.92 2.19 6.22
CA PHE A 87 1.62 3.36 5.70
C PHE A 87 0.75 4.16 4.73
N ASN A 88 -0.01 3.51 3.86
CA ASN A 88 -0.93 4.16 2.93
C ASN A 88 -1.92 5.10 3.63
N ILE A 89 -2.44 4.72 4.80
CA ILE A 89 -3.34 5.59 5.57
C ILE A 89 -2.60 6.84 6.07
N THR A 90 -1.30 6.75 6.38
CA THR A 90 -0.49 7.91 6.77
C THR A 90 -0.27 8.89 5.63
N ILE A 91 -0.42 8.47 4.37
CA ILE A 91 -0.34 9.39 3.22
C ILE A 91 -1.39 10.49 3.36
N ILE A 92 -2.54 10.26 4.02
CA ILE A 92 -3.55 11.30 4.32
C ILE A 92 -2.92 12.49 5.07
N PHE A 93 -1.98 12.24 6.00
CA PHE A 93 -1.25 13.31 6.68
C PHE A 93 -0.38 14.11 5.70
N LEU A 94 0.32 13.44 4.78
CA LEU A 94 1.09 14.09 3.72
C LEU A 94 0.20 14.87 2.76
N LEU A 95 -0.99 14.36 2.44
CA LEU A 95 -1.97 15.06 1.59
C LEU A 95 -2.46 16.35 2.24
N ASN A 96 -2.76 16.33 3.55
CA ASN A 96 -3.15 17.54 4.27
C ASN A 96 -2.03 18.58 4.28
N ALA A 97 -0.78 18.16 4.44
CA ALA A 97 0.38 19.05 4.30
C ALA A 97 0.48 19.68 2.91
N ALA A 98 0.28 18.87 1.86
CA ALA A 98 0.40 19.29 0.46
C ALA A 98 -0.75 20.20 -0.01
N TRP A 99 -1.97 19.98 0.50
CA TRP A 99 -3.17 20.75 0.21
C TRP A 99 -3.19 22.11 0.92
N GLY A 100 -2.83 22.14 2.21
CA GLY A 100 -2.79 23.37 3.02
C GLY A 100 -4.16 23.94 3.43
N GLY A 101 -5.27 23.31 3.02
CA GLY A 101 -6.64 23.77 3.27
C GLY A 101 -7.38 23.12 4.45
N GLY A 102 -6.75 22.25 5.26
CA GLY A 102 -7.40 21.46 6.31
C GLY A 102 -7.58 19.98 5.91
N SER A 103 -8.49 19.24 6.56
CA SER A 103 -8.66 17.81 6.31
C SER A 103 -9.25 17.49 4.94
N VAL A 104 -8.47 16.77 4.12
CA VAL A 104 -8.89 16.20 2.83
C VAL A 104 -10.06 15.22 3.01
N LEU A 105 -10.14 14.50 4.13
CA LEU A 105 -11.22 13.55 4.43
C LEU A 105 -12.60 14.22 4.55
N THR A 106 -12.64 15.52 4.86
CA THR A 106 -13.90 16.26 5.06
C THR A 106 -14.39 17.00 3.82
N ARG A 107 -13.56 17.09 2.78
CA ARG A 107 -13.77 17.97 1.61
C ARG A 107 -13.95 17.24 0.28
N THR A 108 -14.11 15.93 0.34
CA THR A 108 -14.36 15.11 -0.85
C THR A 108 -15.83 15.08 -1.20
N ASP A 109 -16.13 15.22 -2.48
CA ASP A 109 -17.49 15.09 -2.97
C ASP A 109 -17.97 13.64 -2.79
N GLU A 110 -17.08 12.65 -2.94
CA GLU A 110 -17.37 11.23 -2.85
C GLU A 110 -17.16 10.61 -1.46
N GLY A 111 -17.21 11.40 -0.37
CA GLY A 111 -16.86 10.93 0.99
C GLY A 111 -17.58 9.65 1.45
N ARG A 112 -18.81 9.37 0.98
CA ARG A 112 -19.51 8.10 1.27
C ARG A 112 -18.95 6.89 0.50
N ALA A 113 -18.47 7.07 -0.74
CA ALA A 113 -17.81 6.02 -1.50
C ALA A 113 -16.44 5.68 -0.88
N HIS A 114 -15.70 6.70 -0.44
CA HIS A 114 -14.44 6.54 0.30
C HIS A 114 -14.63 5.88 1.67
N THR A 115 -15.73 6.19 2.36
CA THR A 115 -16.11 5.49 3.60
C THR A 115 -16.40 4.01 3.35
N LEU A 116 -17.08 3.69 2.24
CA LEU A 116 -17.40 2.32 1.88
C LEU A 116 -16.15 1.51 1.49
N SER A 117 -15.28 2.08 0.66
CA SER A 117 -14.02 1.44 0.24
C SER A 117 -13.08 1.22 1.42
N SER A 118 -12.90 2.21 2.30
CA SER A 118 -12.11 2.05 3.53
C SER A 118 -12.68 1.00 4.48
N ALA A 119 -14.01 0.92 4.66
CA ALA A 119 -14.64 -0.12 5.47
C ALA A 119 -14.43 -1.52 4.88
N PHE A 120 -14.52 -1.67 3.56
CA PHE A 120 -14.24 -2.94 2.90
C PHE A 120 -12.74 -3.30 2.93
N GLY A 121 -11.84 -2.34 2.77
CA GLY A 121 -10.41 -2.56 2.99
C GLY A 121 -10.11 -3.05 4.41
N MET A 122 -10.70 -2.42 5.42
CA MET A 122 -10.59 -2.84 6.82
C MET A 122 -11.16 -4.25 7.05
N LEU A 123 -12.28 -4.60 6.40
CA LEU A 123 -12.86 -5.95 6.43
C LEU A 123 -11.93 -7.00 5.81
N LEU A 124 -11.30 -6.69 4.67
CA LEU A 124 -10.34 -7.59 4.00
C LEU A 124 -9.08 -7.81 4.84
N ILE A 125 -8.57 -6.75 5.50
CA ILE A 125 -7.48 -6.87 6.48
C ILE A 125 -7.92 -7.76 7.63
N GLY A 126 -9.11 -7.54 8.20
CA GLY A 126 -9.65 -8.38 9.28
C GLY A 126 -9.79 -9.85 8.89
N LEU A 127 -10.22 -10.14 7.65
CA LEU A 127 -10.29 -11.50 7.11
C LEU A 127 -8.90 -12.15 7.00
N THR A 128 -7.89 -11.36 6.65
CA THR A 128 -6.48 -11.81 6.61
C THR A 128 -5.98 -12.17 7.99
N LEU A 129 -6.16 -11.26 8.97
CA LEU A 129 -5.75 -11.48 10.36
C LEU A 129 -6.45 -12.68 10.99
N PHE A 130 -7.76 -12.84 10.73
CA PHE A 130 -8.50 -14.00 11.19
C PHE A 130 -7.99 -15.29 10.56
N GLY A 131 -7.61 -15.26 9.27
CA GLY A 131 -6.95 -16.37 8.59
C GLY A 131 -5.63 -16.78 9.24
N MET A 132 -4.77 -15.82 9.57
CA MET A 132 -3.49 -16.05 10.26
C MET A 132 -3.69 -16.76 11.60
N VAL A 133 -4.63 -16.27 12.42
CA VAL A 133 -4.95 -16.89 13.72
C VAL A 133 -5.57 -18.29 13.54
N LEU A 134 -6.41 -18.47 12.52
CA LEU A 134 -7.03 -19.76 12.22
C LEU A 134 -6.00 -20.82 11.81
N MET A 135 -4.96 -20.42 11.07
CA MET A 135 -3.94 -21.35 10.57
C MET A 135 -3.13 -22.02 11.69
N ASP A 136 -2.99 -21.38 12.85
CA ASP A 136 -2.32 -21.96 14.02
C ASP A 136 -2.95 -23.30 14.43
N LYS A 137 -4.28 -23.43 14.29
CA LYS A 137 -5.02 -24.68 14.59
C LYS A 137 -4.66 -25.83 13.66
N PHE A 138 -4.13 -25.53 12.48
CA PHE A 138 -3.77 -26.52 11.46
C PHE A 138 -2.25 -26.74 11.35
N ALA A 139 -1.45 -26.10 12.20
CA ALA A 139 0.02 -26.18 12.16
C ALA A 139 0.55 -27.62 12.27
N ALA A 140 -0.11 -28.48 13.04
CA ALA A 140 0.25 -29.89 13.19
C ALA A 140 -0.09 -30.78 11.97
N ALA A 141 -0.83 -30.26 10.98
CA ALA A 141 -1.30 -31.00 9.81
C ALA A 141 -0.99 -30.24 8.50
N PRO A 142 0.25 -30.28 7.98
CA PRO A 142 0.71 -29.42 6.89
C PRO A 142 -0.11 -29.52 5.59
N LYS A 143 -0.55 -30.73 5.21
CA LYS A 143 -1.40 -30.93 4.03
C LYS A 143 -2.76 -30.27 4.18
N THR A 144 -3.37 -30.42 5.36
CA THR A 144 -4.67 -29.80 5.67
C THR A 144 -4.53 -28.28 5.74
N ALA A 145 -3.48 -27.77 6.39
CA ALA A 145 -3.19 -26.34 6.45
C ALA A 145 -3.08 -25.72 5.05
N GLY A 146 -2.38 -26.39 4.12
CA GLY A 146 -2.25 -25.91 2.74
C GLY A 146 -3.57 -25.81 1.97
N ILE A 147 -4.50 -26.75 2.20
CA ILE A 147 -5.85 -26.74 1.60
C ILE A 147 -6.70 -25.64 2.23
N VAL A 148 -6.71 -25.55 3.57
CA VAL A 148 -7.48 -24.54 4.29
C VAL A 148 -7.02 -23.14 3.88
N GLU A 149 -5.72 -22.92 3.78
CA GLU A 149 -5.15 -21.66 3.32
C GLU A 149 -5.56 -21.34 1.88
N LEU A 150 -5.53 -22.31 0.96
CA LEU A 150 -5.99 -22.09 -0.41
C LEU A 150 -7.47 -21.67 -0.45
N CYS A 151 -8.32 -22.34 0.33
CA CYS A 151 -9.72 -21.93 0.49
C CYS A 151 -9.84 -20.52 1.07
N TRP A 152 -8.96 -20.16 2.02
CA TRP A 152 -8.95 -18.83 2.65
C TRP A 152 -8.52 -17.73 1.67
N ALA A 153 -7.48 -17.98 0.88
CA ALA A 153 -7.03 -17.11 -0.20
C ALA A 153 -8.15 -16.88 -1.23
N LEU A 154 -8.84 -17.94 -1.65
CA LEU A 154 -9.99 -17.82 -2.55
C LEU A 154 -11.15 -17.05 -1.92
N LEU A 155 -11.41 -17.22 -0.62
CA LEU A 155 -12.40 -16.45 0.12
C LEU A 155 -12.05 -14.95 0.13
N ILE A 156 -10.79 -14.59 0.36
CA ILE A 156 -10.30 -13.20 0.28
C ILE A 156 -10.55 -12.63 -1.13
N LEU A 157 -10.19 -13.38 -2.18
CA LEU A 157 -10.39 -12.95 -3.56
C LEU A 157 -11.88 -12.75 -3.88
N ILE A 158 -12.74 -13.69 -3.48
CA ILE A 158 -14.20 -13.59 -3.68
C ILE A 158 -14.75 -12.39 -2.91
N ALA A 159 -14.33 -12.18 -1.66
CA ALA A 159 -14.72 -11.04 -0.85
C ALA A 159 -14.30 -9.72 -1.49
N TYR A 160 -13.07 -9.62 -2.02
CA TYR A 160 -12.60 -8.45 -2.75
C TYR A 160 -13.47 -8.17 -3.99
N LEU A 161 -13.69 -9.16 -4.85
CA LEU A 161 -14.52 -9.01 -6.05
C LEU A 161 -15.96 -8.60 -5.70
N PHE A 162 -16.49 -9.13 -4.61
CA PHE A 162 -17.80 -8.74 -4.08
C PHE A 162 -17.81 -7.29 -3.59
N CYS A 163 -16.81 -6.87 -2.82
CA CYS A 163 -16.65 -5.49 -2.36
C CYS A 163 -16.53 -4.52 -3.55
N MET A 164 -15.71 -4.84 -4.54
CA MET A 164 -15.56 -4.06 -5.77
C MET A 164 -16.88 -3.93 -6.53
N LYS A 165 -17.65 -5.01 -6.63
CA LYS A 165 -18.99 -4.97 -7.25
C LYS A 165 -19.96 -4.06 -6.49
N LEU A 166 -19.89 -4.04 -5.16
CA LEU A 166 -20.73 -3.16 -4.34
C LEU A 166 -20.33 -1.69 -4.47
N ILE A 167 -19.02 -1.38 -4.42
CA ILE A 167 -18.51 -0.02 -4.64
C ILE A 167 -18.88 0.46 -6.04
N HIS A 168 -18.62 -0.36 -7.07
CA HIS A 168 -18.99 -0.02 -8.46
C HIS A 168 -20.47 0.31 -8.59
N ARG A 169 -21.34 -0.50 -7.97
CA ARG A 169 -22.78 -0.28 -8.01
C ARG A 169 -23.18 1.01 -7.29
N TYR A 170 -22.50 1.33 -6.19
CA TYR A 170 -22.73 2.56 -5.43
C TYR A 170 -22.35 3.79 -6.26
N GLU A 171 -21.13 3.81 -6.81
CA GLU A 171 -20.63 4.92 -7.61
C GLU A 171 -21.36 5.05 -8.94
N ARG A 172 -21.65 3.95 -9.64
CA ARG A 172 -22.43 4.00 -10.89
C ARG A 172 -23.79 4.66 -10.67
N ARG A 173 -24.47 4.39 -9.56
CA ARG A 173 -25.74 5.05 -9.23
C ARG A 173 -25.58 6.54 -8.97
N ARG A 174 -24.48 6.93 -8.34
CA ARG A 174 -24.15 8.33 -8.05
C ARG A 174 -23.75 9.10 -9.32
N ASN A 175 -22.81 8.57 -10.10
CA ASN A 175 -22.38 9.18 -11.35
C ASN A 175 -23.51 9.32 -12.36
N HIS A 176 -24.39 8.32 -12.44
CA HIS A 176 -25.61 8.45 -13.24
C HIS A 176 -26.54 9.55 -12.76
N ALA A 177 -26.48 9.97 -11.49
CA ALA A 177 -27.23 11.12 -11.00
C ALA A 177 -26.54 12.45 -11.37
N ASP A 178 -25.21 12.52 -11.25
CA ASP A 178 -24.42 13.73 -11.58
C ASP A 178 -24.33 13.99 -13.10
N HIS A 179 -24.38 12.95 -13.92
CA HIS A 179 -24.25 13.03 -15.38
C HIS A 179 -25.56 12.74 -16.14
N ARG A 180 -26.73 12.90 -15.50
CA ARG A 180 -28.04 12.69 -16.18
C ARG A 180 -28.19 13.50 -17.46
N ASP A 181 -27.66 14.71 -17.45
CA ASP A 181 -27.78 15.67 -18.54
C ASP A 181 -26.47 15.80 -19.35
N ALA A 182 -25.44 15.00 -19.02
CA ALA A 182 -24.21 14.98 -19.78
C ALA A 182 -24.37 14.13 -21.05
N GLY A 183 -23.61 14.46 -22.10
CA GLY A 183 -23.55 13.65 -23.32
C GLY A 183 -23.06 12.21 -23.07
N PRO A 184 -23.09 11.33 -24.10
CA PRO A 184 -22.56 9.98 -23.95
C PRO A 184 -21.08 9.99 -23.56
N PRO A 185 -20.60 8.98 -22.79
CA PRO A 185 -19.19 8.88 -22.46
C PRO A 185 -18.34 8.83 -23.73
N GLY A 186 -17.22 9.54 -23.70
CA GLY A 186 -16.27 9.56 -24.79
C GLY A 186 -15.53 8.22 -24.95
N ARG A 187 -14.69 8.13 -25.98
CA ARG A 187 -13.75 7.02 -26.16
C ARG A 187 -12.35 7.48 -25.80
N MET A 188 -11.54 6.58 -25.23
CA MET A 188 -10.11 6.85 -25.09
C MET A 188 -9.47 6.85 -26.47
N GLY A 189 -8.78 7.93 -26.83
CA GLY A 189 -7.95 7.96 -28.04
C GLY A 189 -6.72 7.09 -27.86
N ALA A 190 -6.23 6.49 -28.95
CA ALA A 190 -5.06 5.60 -28.92
C ALA A 190 -3.83 6.26 -28.26
N GLY A 191 -3.63 7.57 -28.47
CA GLY A 191 -2.55 8.32 -27.83
C GLY A 191 -2.66 8.39 -26.30
N LEU A 192 -3.87 8.60 -25.76
CA LEU A 192 -4.09 8.62 -24.31
C LEU A 192 -3.87 7.23 -23.71
N THR A 193 -4.38 6.19 -24.36
CA THR A 193 -4.18 4.81 -23.91
C THR A 193 -2.71 4.40 -23.94
N LEU A 194 -1.98 4.75 -25.00
CA LEU A 194 -0.54 4.47 -25.10
C LEU A 194 0.24 5.21 -24.01
N ASP A 195 -0.05 6.49 -23.80
CA ASP A 195 0.60 7.32 -22.79
C ASP A 195 0.35 6.79 -21.37
N LEU A 196 -0.88 6.33 -21.09
CA LEU A 196 -1.23 5.69 -19.83
C LEU A 196 -0.43 4.41 -19.61
N ILE A 197 -0.35 3.53 -20.61
CA ILE A 197 0.38 2.26 -20.53
C ILE A 197 1.88 2.50 -20.34
N VAL A 198 2.48 3.39 -21.13
CA VAL A 198 3.91 3.71 -21.04
C VAL A 198 4.23 4.34 -19.70
N THR A 199 3.42 5.28 -19.23
CA THR A 199 3.64 5.93 -17.92
C THR A 199 3.50 4.92 -16.77
N ALA A 200 2.51 4.02 -16.83
CA ALA A 200 2.37 2.94 -15.85
C ALA A 200 3.58 1.99 -15.87
N ALA A 201 4.04 1.57 -17.05
CA ALA A 201 5.20 0.70 -17.19
C ALA A 201 6.48 1.35 -16.65
N VAL A 202 6.70 2.63 -16.93
CA VAL A 202 7.84 3.40 -16.38
C VAL A 202 7.74 3.49 -14.85
N LEU A 203 6.54 3.77 -14.32
CA LEU A 203 6.31 3.84 -12.88
C LEU A 203 6.65 2.51 -12.21
N ILE A 204 6.10 1.39 -12.71
CA ILE A 204 6.36 0.05 -12.17
C ILE A 204 7.84 -0.32 -12.26
N ALA A 205 8.48 -0.08 -13.41
CA ALA A 205 9.89 -0.40 -13.61
C ALA A 205 10.81 0.42 -12.71
N ALA A 206 10.52 1.72 -12.54
CA ALA A 206 11.30 2.59 -11.67
C ALA A 206 11.13 2.23 -10.19
N SER A 207 9.92 1.89 -9.75
CA SER A 207 9.66 1.42 -8.38
C SER A 207 10.33 0.09 -8.10
N TRP A 208 10.29 -0.85 -9.06
CA TRP A 208 11.00 -2.12 -8.95
C TRP A 208 12.52 -1.92 -8.88
N TRP A 209 13.07 -1.02 -9.71
CA TRP A 209 14.49 -0.66 -9.63
C TRP A 209 14.85 -0.08 -8.26
N LEU A 210 14.03 0.85 -7.74
CA LEU A 210 14.23 1.47 -6.43
C LEU A 210 14.16 0.45 -5.29
N ALA A 211 13.23 -0.52 -5.34
CA ALA A 211 13.12 -1.58 -4.36
C ALA A 211 14.37 -2.47 -4.32
N ASN A 212 14.87 -2.89 -5.50
CA ASN A 212 16.10 -3.68 -5.59
C ASN A 212 17.34 -2.93 -5.06
N LEU A 213 17.39 -1.61 -5.23
CA LEU A 213 18.45 -0.78 -4.66
C LEU A 213 18.38 -0.72 -3.12
N GLY A 214 17.17 -0.71 -2.55
CA GLY A 214 16.94 -0.82 -1.10
C GLY A 214 17.43 -2.16 -0.54
N ASP A 215 17.14 -3.25 -1.24
CA ASP A 215 17.65 -4.59 -0.89
C ASP A 215 19.19 -4.64 -0.95
N ALA A 216 19.78 -4.04 -1.98
CA ALA A 216 21.23 -3.96 -2.12
C ALA A 216 21.89 -3.17 -0.99
N LEU A 217 21.29 -2.05 -0.56
CA LEU A 217 21.78 -1.29 0.59
C LEU A 217 21.70 -2.07 1.89
N SER A 218 20.74 -2.99 2.03
CA SER A 218 20.53 -3.78 3.25
C SER A 218 21.72 -4.70 3.58
N ILE A 219 22.52 -5.07 2.57
CA ILE A 219 23.68 -5.97 2.69
C ILE A 219 25.03 -5.24 2.67
N HIS A 220 25.06 -3.94 2.36
CA HIS A 220 26.30 -3.15 2.34
C HIS A 220 26.62 -2.60 3.73
N PRO A 221 27.77 -2.91 4.34
CA PRO A 221 28.16 -2.35 5.64
C PRO A 221 28.28 -0.82 5.55
N ILE A 222 27.38 -0.09 6.20
CA ILE A 222 27.44 1.37 6.28
C ILE A 222 28.17 1.76 7.56
N GLU A 223 29.50 1.90 7.48
CA GLU A 223 30.38 2.13 8.63
C GLU A 223 30.01 3.38 9.45
N TRP A 224 29.59 4.47 8.79
CA TRP A 224 29.20 5.72 9.44
C TRP A 224 27.83 5.69 10.14
N LEU A 225 27.08 4.60 9.99
CA LEU A 225 25.71 4.45 10.49
C LEU A 225 25.59 3.35 11.57
N GLY A 226 26.72 2.95 12.16
CA GLY A 226 26.74 1.98 13.27
C GLY A 226 26.94 0.52 12.83
N GLY A 227 27.49 0.28 11.63
CA GLY A 227 27.87 -1.06 11.17
C GLY A 227 26.72 -1.87 10.55
N PRO A 228 26.78 -3.22 10.55
CA PRO A 228 25.84 -4.09 9.82
C PRO A 228 24.37 -3.93 10.22
N LEU A 229 24.09 -3.64 11.51
CA LEU A 229 22.73 -3.39 12.01
C LEU A 229 22.14 -2.09 11.43
N GLY A 230 22.97 -1.07 11.21
CA GLY A 230 22.58 0.17 10.55
C GLY A 230 22.23 -0.05 9.08
N ALA A 231 22.96 -0.93 8.39
CA ALA A 231 22.70 -1.27 6.99
C ALA A 231 21.32 -1.93 6.78
N THR A 232 20.98 -2.93 7.60
CA THR A 232 19.69 -3.62 7.53
C THR A 232 18.52 -2.69 7.87
N PHE A 233 18.67 -1.84 8.89
CA PHE A 233 17.63 -0.86 9.24
C PHE A 233 17.42 0.17 8.11
N VAL A 234 18.50 0.77 7.60
CA VAL A 234 18.43 1.77 6.52
C VAL A 234 17.87 1.17 5.25
N GLY A 235 18.35 -0.01 4.85
CA GLY A 235 17.84 -0.72 3.69
C GLY A 235 16.36 -1.06 3.80
N ALA A 236 15.88 -1.51 4.98
CA ALA A 236 14.45 -1.74 5.23
C ALA A 236 13.62 -0.44 5.16
N CYS A 237 14.11 0.67 5.70
CA CYS A 237 13.44 1.97 5.57
C CYS A 237 13.34 2.43 4.12
N PHE A 238 14.42 2.26 3.34
CA PHE A 238 14.43 2.61 1.93
C PHE A 238 13.55 1.70 1.09
N LEU A 239 13.50 0.40 1.40
CA LEU A 239 12.59 -0.55 0.75
C LEU A 239 11.13 -0.15 1.02
N ALA A 240 10.78 0.14 2.28
CA ALA A 240 9.43 0.60 2.63
C ALA A 240 9.07 1.93 1.94
N LEU A 241 10.02 2.87 1.87
CA LEU A 241 9.86 4.10 1.08
C LEU A 241 9.69 3.80 -0.41
N ALA A 242 10.46 2.86 -0.95
CA ALA A 242 10.47 2.55 -2.37
C ALA A 242 9.13 2.00 -2.87
N THR A 243 8.52 1.11 -2.10
CA THR A 243 7.26 0.49 -2.49
C THR A 243 6.09 1.47 -2.33
N SER A 244 6.12 2.36 -1.34
CA SER A 244 5.04 3.34 -1.13
C SER A 244 5.23 4.71 -1.78
N LEU A 245 6.39 4.97 -2.39
CA LEU A 245 6.66 6.23 -3.11
C LEU A 245 5.70 6.48 -4.30
N PRO A 246 5.30 5.47 -5.10
CA PRO A 246 4.31 5.63 -6.17
C PRO A 246 2.97 6.15 -5.64
N GLU A 247 2.46 5.60 -4.54
CA GLU A 247 1.23 6.02 -3.87
C GLU A 247 1.36 7.46 -3.38
N ILE A 248 2.48 7.82 -2.75
CA ILE A 248 2.74 9.21 -2.33
C ILE A 248 2.72 10.14 -3.53
N ALA A 249 3.50 9.83 -4.57
CA ALA A 249 3.69 10.69 -5.74
C ALA A 249 2.37 10.93 -6.49
N THR A 250 1.62 9.85 -6.73
CA THR A 250 0.33 9.91 -7.43
C THR A 250 -0.75 10.61 -6.59
N SER A 251 -0.83 10.32 -5.29
CA SER A 251 -1.83 10.93 -4.40
C SER A 251 -1.56 12.42 -4.17
N ILE A 252 -0.30 12.82 -3.96
CA ILE A 252 0.07 14.24 -3.87
C ILE A 252 -0.20 14.95 -5.21
N SER A 253 0.12 14.31 -6.34
CA SER A 253 -0.20 14.87 -7.67
C SER A 253 -1.70 15.12 -7.84
N ALA A 254 -2.53 14.13 -7.51
CA ALA A 254 -3.99 14.23 -7.56
C ALA A 254 -4.52 15.40 -6.70
N VAL A 255 -3.99 15.58 -5.48
CA VAL A 255 -4.30 16.72 -4.63
C VAL A 255 -3.86 18.05 -5.26
N LYS A 256 -2.66 18.10 -5.86
CA LYS A 256 -2.14 19.32 -6.52
C LYS A 256 -2.92 19.73 -7.76
N ILE A 257 -3.58 18.79 -8.44
CA ILE A 257 -4.49 19.09 -9.56
C ILE A 257 -5.96 19.29 -9.09
N GLY A 258 -6.21 19.34 -7.78
CA GLY A 258 -7.55 19.60 -7.22
C GLY A 258 -8.48 18.39 -7.18
N LYS A 259 -7.97 17.18 -7.45
CA LYS A 259 -8.75 15.93 -7.54
C LYS A 259 -8.57 15.10 -6.27
N LEU A 260 -9.22 15.54 -5.18
CA LEU A 260 -9.12 14.89 -3.87
C LEU A 260 -9.71 13.47 -3.88
N ASP A 261 -10.83 13.26 -4.59
CA ASP A 261 -11.46 11.95 -4.71
C ASP A 261 -10.56 10.92 -5.39
N LEU A 262 -9.79 11.34 -6.40
CA LEU A 262 -8.79 10.50 -7.05
C LEU A 262 -7.68 10.07 -6.05
N ALA A 263 -7.23 10.99 -5.22
CA ALA A 263 -6.20 10.73 -4.21
C ALA A 263 -6.68 9.76 -3.11
N LEU A 264 -7.88 9.97 -2.57
CA LEU A 264 -8.44 9.08 -1.56
C LEU A 264 -8.82 7.71 -2.13
N GLY A 265 -9.34 7.69 -3.35
CA GLY A 265 -9.58 6.46 -4.10
C GLY A 265 -8.30 5.64 -4.21
N ASN A 266 -7.17 6.28 -4.54
CA ASN A 266 -5.87 5.62 -4.59
C ASN A 266 -5.47 5.00 -3.23
N ILE A 267 -5.55 5.75 -2.13
CA ILE A 267 -5.14 5.29 -0.81
C ILE A 267 -5.98 4.07 -0.36
N PHE A 268 -7.31 4.18 -0.43
CA PHE A 268 -8.18 3.09 0.02
C PHE A 268 -8.20 1.91 -0.95
N GLY A 269 -8.10 2.18 -2.25
CA GLY A 269 -7.96 1.16 -3.28
C GLY A 269 -6.66 0.38 -3.14
N SER A 270 -5.54 1.04 -2.84
CA SER A 270 -4.23 0.41 -2.65
C SER A 270 -4.28 -0.55 -1.46
N ASN A 271 -4.94 -0.18 -0.36
CA ASN A 271 -5.15 -1.09 0.77
C ASN A 271 -5.99 -2.31 0.39
N MET A 272 -7.04 -2.15 -0.43
CA MET A 272 -7.83 -3.29 -0.90
C MET A 272 -7.00 -4.19 -1.84
N PHE A 273 -6.25 -3.58 -2.76
CA PHE A 273 -5.40 -4.31 -3.72
C PHE A 273 -4.25 -5.05 -3.01
N ASN A 274 -3.63 -4.43 -2.02
CA ASN A 274 -2.58 -5.04 -1.20
C ASN A 274 -3.06 -6.35 -0.57
N ILE A 275 -4.31 -6.44 -0.09
CA ILE A 275 -4.83 -7.70 0.45
C ILE A 275 -5.08 -8.75 -0.66
N VAL A 276 -5.38 -8.34 -1.89
CA VAL A 276 -5.49 -9.25 -3.05
C VAL A 276 -4.13 -9.83 -3.46
N ILE A 277 -3.02 -9.21 -3.07
CA ILE A 277 -1.69 -9.79 -3.30
C ILE A 277 -1.62 -11.17 -2.65
N ILE A 278 -2.17 -11.37 -1.45
CA ILE A 278 -2.10 -12.66 -0.71
C ILE A 278 -2.60 -13.86 -1.54
N PRO A 279 -3.81 -13.86 -2.14
CA PRO A 279 -4.23 -14.96 -3.01
C PRO A 279 -3.37 -15.11 -4.27
N VAL A 280 -2.83 -14.03 -4.82
CA VAL A 280 -1.89 -14.11 -5.96
C VAL A 280 -0.62 -14.84 -5.53
N LEU A 281 -0.05 -14.48 -4.37
CA LEU A 281 1.12 -15.13 -3.80
C LEU A 281 0.83 -16.62 -3.52
N LYS A 282 -0.33 -16.95 -2.95
CA LYS A 282 -0.73 -18.35 -2.76
C LYS A 282 -0.74 -19.14 -4.07
N GLY A 283 -1.21 -18.52 -5.16
CA GLY A 283 -1.12 -19.11 -6.49
C GLY A 283 0.33 -19.38 -6.93
N LEU A 284 1.24 -18.45 -6.68
CA LEU A 284 2.67 -18.59 -6.99
C LEU A 284 3.34 -19.70 -6.17
N SER A 285 3.01 -19.85 -4.87
CA SER A 285 3.64 -20.85 -4.02
C SER A 285 3.24 -22.29 -4.36
N LEU A 286 2.08 -22.51 -4.98
CA LEU A 286 1.66 -23.83 -5.46
C LEU A 286 2.65 -24.43 -6.48
N GLY A 287 3.35 -23.59 -7.26
CA GLY A 287 4.38 -24.03 -8.20
C GLY A 287 5.77 -24.17 -7.60
N GLY A 288 6.04 -23.54 -6.45
CA GLY A 288 7.37 -23.42 -5.85
C GLY A 288 7.66 -24.37 -4.67
N GLY A 289 6.70 -25.20 -4.26
CA GLY A 289 6.89 -26.16 -3.15
C GLY A 289 7.03 -25.53 -1.76
N HIS A 290 6.75 -24.23 -1.63
CA HIS A 290 6.86 -23.51 -0.36
C HIS A 290 5.67 -23.80 0.58
N ALA A 291 5.96 -23.66 1.88
CA ALA A 291 5.02 -23.85 2.98
C ALA A 291 3.81 -22.90 2.91
N VAL A 292 2.85 -23.18 3.78
CA VAL A 292 1.62 -22.41 3.95
C VAL A 292 1.96 -20.94 4.29
N MET A 293 1.46 -19.96 3.53
CA MET A 293 1.83 -18.55 3.76
C MET A 293 1.25 -18.01 5.04
N LEU A 294 -0.02 -18.31 5.30
CA LEU A 294 -0.70 -17.84 6.50
C LEU A 294 -0.34 -18.63 7.76
N THR A 295 0.53 -19.65 7.70
CA THR A 295 0.92 -20.37 8.93
C THR A 295 1.91 -19.59 9.76
N PRO A 296 1.72 -19.57 11.10
CA PRO A 296 2.66 -18.93 12.00
C PRO A 296 4.02 -19.64 12.04
N HIS A 297 5.10 -18.94 11.70
CA HIS A 297 6.40 -19.22 12.31
C HIS A 297 6.46 -18.42 13.62
N ALA A 298 6.69 -19.12 14.74
CA ALA A 298 6.23 -18.74 16.08
C ALA A 298 6.70 -17.37 16.65
N SER A 299 7.67 -16.69 16.04
CA SER A 299 8.14 -15.35 16.47
C SER A 299 7.59 -14.19 15.64
N ASP A 300 7.28 -14.40 14.36
CA ASP A 300 7.11 -13.30 13.39
C ASP A 300 5.62 -13.01 13.11
N THR A 301 4.74 -13.96 13.45
CA THR A 301 3.29 -13.80 13.32
C THR A 301 2.74 -12.71 14.22
N THR A 302 3.27 -12.54 15.43
CA THR A 302 2.82 -11.47 16.33
C THR A 302 3.09 -10.09 15.71
N GLN A 303 4.20 -9.92 15.00
CA GLN A 303 4.52 -8.65 14.33
C GLN A 303 3.58 -8.38 13.15
N ASN A 304 3.33 -9.40 12.32
CA ASN A 304 2.40 -9.30 11.20
C ASN A 304 0.95 -9.03 11.69
N LEU A 305 0.51 -9.67 12.77
CA LEU A 305 -0.77 -9.39 13.41
C LEU A 305 -0.85 -7.94 13.92
N ILE A 306 0.18 -7.45 14.61
CA ILE A 306 0.25 -6.06 15.10
C ILE A 306 0.22 -5.08 13.91
N ALA A 307 0.96 -5.34 12.84
CA ALA A 307 0.97 -4.50 11.65
C ALA A 307 -0.42 -4.40 11.00
N GLY A 308 -1.15 -5.52 10.86
CA GLY A 308 -2.51 -5.47 10.33
C GLY A 308 -3.52 -4.83 11.30
N LEU A 309 -3.38 -5.04 12.61
CA LEU A 309 -4.21 -4.35 13.61
C LEU A 309 -3.97 -2.84 13.60
N LEU A 310 -2.72 -2.40 13.41
CA LEU A 310 -2.37 -1.01 13.23
C LEU A 310 -3.03 -0.45 11.96
N ALA A 311 -2.99 -1.18 10.83
CA ALA A 311 -3.68 -0.78 9.61
C ALA A 311 -5.19 -0.62 9.83
N MET A 312 -5.83 -1.56 10.54
CA MET A 312 -7.25 -1.46 10.89
C MET A 312 -7.55 -0.26 11.78
N LEU A 313 -6.73 -0.02 12.82
CA LEU A 313 -6.91 1.10 13.73
C LEU A 313 -6.79 2.45 13.00
N LEU A 314 -5.77 2.61 12.16
CA LEU A 314 -5.58 3.81 11.33
C LEU A 314 -6.75 4.00 10.36
N THR A 315 -7.21 2.92 9.72
CA THR A 315 -8.36 2.97 8.82
C THR A 315 -9.65 3.33 9.56
N ALA A 316 -9.85 2.84 10.78
CA ALA A 316 -10.99 3.20 11.62
C ALA A 316 -10.99 4.69 11.99
N VAL A 317 -9.81 5.27 12.28
CA VAL A 317 -9.67 6.72 12.50
C VAL A 317 -10.00 7.50 11.22
N ALA A 318 -9.53 7.05 10.05
CA ALA A 318 -9.87 7.67 8.77
C ALA A 318 -11.39 7.64 8.49
N ILE A 319 -12.04 6.50 8.73
CA ILE A 319 -13.51 6.34 8.65
C ILE A 319 -14.20 7.30 9.62
N GLY A 320 -13.74 7.37 10.87
CA GLY A 320 -14.26 8.29 11.88
C GLY A 320 -14.12 9.75 11.44
N GLY A 321 -12.99 10.13 10.85
CA GLY A 321 -12.76 11.46 10.27
C GLY A 321 -13.75 11.80 9.16
N MET A 322 -13.99 10.87 8.23
CA MET A 322 -14.98 11.03 7.15
C MET A 322 -16.43 11.07 7.67
N ALA A 323 -16.76 10.26 8.68
CA ALA A 323 -18.12 10.13 9.23
C ALA A 323 -18.50 11.31 10.13
N TYR A 324 -17.60 11.72 11.03
CA TYR A 324 -17.85 12.82 11.97
C TYR A 324 -17.71 14.20 11.30
N ARG A 325 -16.99 14.30 10.17
CA ARG A 325 -16.76 15.55 9.43
C ARG A 325 -16.31 16.71 10.33
N SER A 326 -15.38 16.45 11.27
CA SER A 326 -14.87 17.52 12.12
C SER A 326 -14.13 18.58 11.31
N HIS A 327 -14.51 19.84 11.49
CA HIS A 327 -13.78 20.97 10.92
C HIS A 327 -12.64 21.47 11.83
N THR A 328 -12.38 20.78 12.96
CA THR A 328 -11.33 21.18 13.90
C THR A 328 -9.94 20.96 13.27
N ARG A 329 -9.18 22.05 13.17
CA ARG A 329 -7.84 22.07 12.55
C ARG A 329 -6.80 22.61 13.50
N ILE A 330 -5.59 22.06 13.42
CA ILE A 330 -4.39 22.59 14.07
C ILE A 330 -3.42 22.98 12.95
N GLY A 331 -3.28 24.29 12.70
CA GLY A 331 -2.52 24.80 11.57
C GLY A 331 -3.08 24.34 10.22
N ARG A 332 -2.25 23.67 9.42
CA ARG A 332 -2.62 23.11 8.10
C ARG A 332 -3.27 21.72 8.17
N PHE A 333 -3.25 21.09 9.34
CA PHE A 333 -3.63 19.69 9.51
C PHE A 333 -4.99 19.53 10.19
N GLY A 334 -5.78 18.57 9.72
CA GLY A 334 -6.95 18.09 10.45
C GLY A 334 -6.54 17.22 11.63
N PHE A 335 -7.34 17.26 12.71
CA PHE A 335 -7.09 16.46 13.91
C PHE A 335 -6.98 14.96 13.62
N ASP A 336 -7.83 14.47 12.72
CA ASP A 336 -7.82 13.11 12.15
C ASP A 336 -6.45 12.72 11.59
N SER A 337 -5.83 13.57 10.79
CA SER A 337 -4.53 13.27 10.19
C SER A 337 -3.37 13.31 11.18
N ILE A 338 -3.42 14.19 12.17
CA ILE A 338 -2.42 14.22 13.25
C ILE A 338 -2.54 12.95 14.08
N LEU A 339 -3.77 12.53 14.40
CA LEU A 339 -4.03 11.30 15.13
C LEU A 339 -3.54 10.07 14.35
N ILE A 340 -3.79 10.00 13.04
CA ILE A 340 -3.24 8.95 12.15
C ILE A 340 -1.70 8.92 12.24
N ALA A 341 -1.03 10.06 12.09
CA ALA A 341 0.43 10.12 12.17
C ALA A 341 0.96 9.70 13.55
N ALA A 342 0.33 10.16 14.63
CA ALA A 342 0.72 9.82 16.00
C ALA A 342 0.53 8.32 16.29
N ILE A 343 -0.60 7.73 15.90
CA ILE A 343 -0.86 6.29 16.07
C ILE A 343 0.13 5.47 15.25
N TYR A 344 0.43 5.87 14.01
CA TYR A 344 1.40 5.16 13.19
C TYR A 344 2.80 5.19 13.81
N LEU A 345 3.30 6.37 14.20
CA LEU A 345 4.61 6.50 14.84
C LEU A 345 4.68 5.71 16.15
N GLY A 346 3.63 5.76 16.98
CA GLY A 346 3.54 4.97 18.20
C GLY A 346 3.50 3.45 17.94
N GLY A 347 2.73 3.02 16.94
CA GLY A 347 2.65 1.61 16.52
C GLY A 347 3.96 1.08 15.97
N MET A 348 4.66 1.88 15.15
CA MET A 348 6.00 1.55 14.66
C MET A 348 7.03 1.46 15.79
N ALA A 349 6.98 2.38 16.75
CA ALA A 349 7.86 2.32 17.92
C ALA A 349 7.63 1.05 18.75
N LEU A 350 6.38 0.61 18.91
CA LEU A 350 6.06 -0.66 19.58
C LEU A 350 6.55 -1.88 18.78
N LEU A 351 6.41 -1.87 17.45
CA LEU A 351 6.93 -2.93 16.59
C LEU A 351 8.45 -3.07 16.68
N VAL A 352 9.18 -1.94 16.71
CA VAL A 352 10.65 -1.92 16.80
C VAL A 352 11.14 -2.30 18.21
N THR A 353 10.44 -1.89 19.28
CA THR A 353 10.84 -2.17 20.66
C THR A 353 10.39 -3.53 21.18
N GLY A 354 9.32 -4.09 20.60
CA GLY A 354 8.75 -5.39 20.98
C GLY A 354 9.52 -6.62 20.44
N THR A 355 10.55 -6.44 19.61
CA THR A 355 11.41 -7.52 19.13
C THR A 355 12.31 -8.06 20.26
N PRO A 356 12.21 -9.33 20.69
CA PRO A 356 13.00 -9.90 21.79
C PRO A 356 14.52 -10.05 21.52
N GLY A 357 15.07 -9.39 20.50
CA GLY A 357 16.50 -9.46 20.12
C GLY A 357 17.26 -8.14 20.23
N ALA A 358 16.58 -6.99 20.18
CA ALA A 358 17.26 -5.68 20.18
C ALA A 358 17.73 -5.24 21.59
N ALA A 359 17.05 -5.68 22.64
CA ALA A 359 17.41 -5.34 24.03
C ALA A 359 18.53 -6.23 24.60
N ALA A 360 18.81 -7.39 23.99
CA ALA A 360 19.81 -8.33 24.50
C ALA A 360 21.24 -8.03 24.01
N SER A 361 21.41 -7.31 22.89
CA SER A 361 22.74 -6.97 22.35
C SER A 361 23.33 -5.66 22.88
N VAL A 362 22.54 -4.84 23.58
CA VAL A 362 23.01 -3.62 24.27
C VAL A 362 23.52 -3.91 25.69
N ALA A 363 23.26 -5.13 26.19
CA ALA A 363 23.65 -5.56 27.53
C ALA A 363 24.70 -6.69 27.50
N SER A 364 25.81 -6.46 26.81
CA SER A 364 27.05 -7.19 27.08
C SER A 364 28.21 -6.19 27.08
N PRO A 365 28.90 -5.99 28.22
CA PRO A 365 29.93 -4.97 28.38
C PRO A 365 31.16 -5.21 27.49
#